data_AF-A0A1E8GQT6-F1
#
_entry.id   AF-A0A1E8GQT6-F1
#
_cell.length_a   1.000
_cell.length_b   1.000
_cell.length_c   1.000
_cell.angle_alpha   90.00
_cell.angle_beta   90.00
_cell.angle_gamma   90.00
#
_symmetry.space_group_name_H-M   'P 1'
#
loop_
_entity.id
_entity.type
_entity.pdbx_description
1 polymer ?
#
loop_
_entity_poly.entity_id
_entity_poly.type
_entity_poly.pdbx_seq_one_letter_code
_entity_poly.pdbx_strand_id
1 'polypeptide(L)'
;MGFFDRFKKKIEDINNNDADIEELDQEFYIDDKEMAHDEWISMAQNILINSVKAVSKECERAFVLINFKTPEFKVIYQIDKKIVSIDQLKDDYQEKLRSQLLPQAESVVDYINETLSDAGLVVFDYAELQFETASNAWFSHIIWDEENEISSFDELYDGWFELLSQVAPNQALDSDVSLPWYPEV
;
A
#
# COMPACT_ATOMS: atom_id res chain seq x y z
N MET A 1 5.78 -13.80 -8.80
CA MET A 1 4.78 -14.79 -8.36
C MET A 1 4.77 -14.75 -6.86
N GLY A 2 3.69 -14.27 -6.25
CA GLY A 2 3.58 -14.17 -4.79
C GLY A 2 3.40 -15.55 -4.15
N PHE A 3 3.49 -15.65 -2.83
CA PHE A 3 3.22 -16.88 -2.08
C PHE A 3 1.93 -17.59 -2.52
N PHE A 4 0.82 -16.86 -2.64
CA PHE A 4 -0.46 -17.42 -3.07
C PHE A 4 -0.44 -18.00 -4.49
N ASP A 5 0.35 -17.42 -5.39
CA ASP A 5 0.50 -17.96 -6.75
C ASP A 5 1.32 -19.25 -6.75
N ARG A 6 2.38 -19.31 -5.92
CA ARG A 6 3.21 -20.51 -5.73
C ARG A 6 2.43 -21.64 -5.06
N PHE A 7 1.64 -21.31 -4.05
CA PHE A 7 0.77 -22.24 -3.32
C PHE A 7 -0.36 -22.80 -4.22
N LYS A 8 -1.08 -21.94 -4.95
CA LYS A 8 -2.13 -22.37 -5.88
C LYS A 8 -1.59 -23.26 -6.99
N LYS A 9 -0.46 -22.88 -7.59
CA LYS A 9 0.17 -23.67 -8.65
C LYS A 9 0.56 -25.07 -8.17
N LYS A 10 1.05 -25.19 -6.93
CA LYS A 10 1.48 -26.49 -6.39
C LYS A 10 0.32 -27.37 -5.90
N ILE A 11 -0.77 -26.77 -5.43
CA ILE A 11 -2.05 -27.49 -5.24
C ILE A 11 -2.58 -28.01 -6.59
N GLU A 12 -2.45 -27.23 -7.66
CA GLU A 12 -2.77 -27.70 -9.01
C GLU A 12 -1.86 -28.87 -9.43
N ASP A 13 -0.55 -28.78 -9.19
CA ASP A 13 0.41 -29.85 -9.50
C ASP A 13 0.11 -31.14 -8.70
N ILE A 14 -0.31 -31.05 -7.43
CA ILE A 14 -0.68 -32.21 -6.59
C ILE A 14 -2.02 -32.82 -7.01
N ASN A 15 -3.00 -31.98 -7.35
CA ASN A 15 -4.27 -32.46 -7.90
C ASN A 15 -4.09 -33.17 -9.26
N ASN A 16 -3.01 -32.86 -9.98
CA ASN A 16 -2.63 -33.51 -11.22
C ASN A 16 -1.74 -34.76 -11.00
N ASN A 17 -1.47 -35.17 -9.74
CA ASN A 17 -0.54 -36.24 -9.33
C ASN A 17 0.93 -36.00 -9.72
N ASP A 18 1.34 -34.75 -9.93
CA ASP A 18 2.72 -34.39 -10.30
C ASP A 18 3.65 -34.14 -9.08
N ALA A 19 3.11 -34.14 -7.85
CA ALA A 19 3.87 -34.02 -6.59
C ALA A 19 3.18 -34.74 -5.42
N ASP A 20 3.94 -35.15 -4.38
CA ASP A 20 3.42 -35.87 -3.21
C ASP A 20 2.99 -34.89 -2.10
N ILE A 21 1.98 -35.26 -1.31
CA ILE A 21 1.40 -34.40 -0.26
C ILE A 21 2.40 -34.15 0.88
N GLU A 22 3.33 -35.08 1.11
CA GLU A 22 4.41 -34.94 2.10
C GLU A 22 5.52 -33.97 1.64
N GLU A 23 5.61 -33.66 0.33
CA GLU A 23 6.51 -32.62 -0.21
C GLU A 23 5.95 -31.19 0.00
N LEU A 24 4.63 -31.02 0.23
CA LEU A 24 4.05 -29.73 0.66
C LEU A 24 4.57 -29.32 2.04
N ASP A 25 4.55 -30.22 3.02
CA ASP A 25 4.86 -29.87 4.40
C ASP A 25 6.35 -29.60 4.64
N GLN A 26 7.25 -30.15 3.81
CA GLN A 26 8.71 -29.96 3.96
C GLN A 26 9.27 -28.77 3.17
N GLU A 27 8.70 -28.42 2.01
CA GLU A 27 9.14 -27.24 1.22
C GLU A 27 8.39 -25.94 1.57
N PHE A 28 7.29 -26.02 2.33
CA PHE A 28 6.54 -24.86 2.83
C PHE A 28 6.77 -24.60 4.33
N TYR A 29 7.94 -24.94 4.88
CA TYR A 29 8.42 -24.23 6.07
C TYR A 29 8.75 -22.79 5.65
N ILE A 30 7.70 -21.98 5.51
CA ILE A 30 7.81 -20.56 5.26
C ILE A 30 7.95 -19.92 6.62
N ASP A 31 9.01 -19.13 6.77
CA ASP A 31 9.18 -18.28 7.93
C ASP A 31 7.91 -17.42 8.07
N ASP A 32 7.26 -17.43 9.24
CA ASP A 32 6.05 -16.63 9.50
C ASP A 32 6.25 -15.15 9.08
N LYS A 33 7.50 -14.70 9.07
CA LYS A 33 7.93 -13.39 8.59
C LYS A 33 7.80 -13.18 7.08
N GLU A 34 8.11 -14.18 6.24
CA GLU A 34 7.91 -14.09 4.79
C GLU A 34 6.41 -14.06 4.47
N MET A 35 5.60 -14.84 5.20
CA MET A 35 4.14 -14.77 5.06
C MET A 35 3.57 -13.41 5.44
N ALA A 36 3.96 -12.88 6.60
CA ALA A 36 3.50 -11.56 7.05
C ALA A 36 3.89 -10.44 6.07
N HIS A 37 5.07 -10.54 5.44
CA HIS A 37 5.49 -9.61 4.41
C HIS A 37 4.66 -9.73 3.12
N ASP A 38 4.36 -10.95 2.66
CA ASP A 38 3.52 -11.19 1.50
C ASP A 38 2.07 -10.72 1.73
N GLU A 39 1.54 -10.87 2.94
CA GLU A 39 0.24 -10.32 3.34
C GLU A 39 0.22 -8.79 3.29
N TRP A 40 1.28 -8.12 3.79
CA TRP A 40 1.41 -6.68 3.65
C TRP A 40 1.38 -6.23 2.18
N ILE A 41 2.16 -6.88 1.31
CA ILE A 41 2.18 -6.57 -0.12
C ILE A 41 0.78 -6.67 -0.73
N SER A 42 0.07 -7.76 -0.44
CA SER A 42 -1.28 -8.00 -0.92
C SER A 42 -2.23 -6.89 -0.46
N MET A 43 -2.14 -6.50 0.82
CA MET A 43 -2.98 -5.46 1.40
C MET A 43 -2.70 -4.09 0.80
N ALA A 44 -1.42 -3.71 0.67
CA ALA A 44 -1.00 -2.46 0.06
C ALA A 44 -1.52 -2.31 -1.38
N GLN A 45 -1.43 -3.38 -2.19
CA GLN A 45 -1.98 -3.39 -3.55
C GLN A 45 -3.50 -3.19 -3.56
N ASN A 46 -4.23 -3.86 -2.67
CA ASN A 46 -5.69 -3.72 -2.59
C ASN A 46 -6.11 -2.29 -2.23
N ILE A 47 -5.41 -1.65 -1.29
CA ILE A 47 -5.64 -0.25 -0.92
C ILE A 47 -5.44 0.66 -2.12
N LEU A 48 -4.33 0.51 -2.85
CA LEU A 48 -4.03 1.32 -4.04
C LEU A 48 -5.06 1.12 -5.15
N ILE A 49 -5.45 -0.13 -5.44
CA ILE A 49 -6.48 -0.46 -6.43
C ILE A 49 -7.81 0.21 -6.07
N ASN A 50 -8.23 0.12 -4.80
CA ASN A 50 -9.46 0.75 -4.33
C ASN A 50 -9.39 2.28 -4.40
N SER A 51 -8.22 2.85 -4.10
CA SER A 51 -7.97 4.30 -4.18
C SER A 51 -8.10 4.83 -5.61
N VAL A 52 -7.59 4.11 -6.60
CA VAL A 52 -7.69 4.49 -8.02
C VAL A 52 -9.10 4.29 -8.56
N LYS A 53 -9.77 3.18 -8.19
CA LYS A 53 -11.17 2.91 -8.60
C LYS A 53 -12.13 4.01 -8.16
N ALA A 54 -11.87 4.66 -7.03
CA ALA A 54 -12.72 5.73 -6.51
C ALA A 54 -12.70 7.02 -7.37
N VAL A 55 -11.56 7.35 -7.98
CA VAL A 55 -11.30 8.64 -8.66
C VAL A 55 -11.27 8.53 -10.19
N SER A 56 -11.43 7.32 -10.74
CA SER A 56 -11.59 7.01 -12.17
C SER A 56 -10.31 7.17 -13.03
N LYS A 57 -10.48 7.15 -14.36
CA LYS A 57 -9.40 7.21 -15.37
C LYS A 57 -8.64 8.53 -15.41
N GLU A 58 -9.13 9.55 -14.71
CA GLU A 58 -8.47 10.87 -14.62
C GLU A 58 -7.26 10.86 -13.66
N CYS A 59 -7.14 9.81 -12.84
CA CYS A 59 -6.04 9.62 -11.90
C CYS A 59 -4.75 9.23 -12.65
N GLU A 60 -3.76 10.12 -12.63
CA GLU A 60 -2.41 9.83 -13.13
C GLU A 60 -1.60 9.03 -12.10
N ARG A 61 -1.66 9.47 -10.83
CA ARG A 61 -1.04 8.81 -9.68
C ARG A 61 -1.93 8.89 -8.45
N ALA A 62 -1.88 7.86 -7.60
CA ALA A 62 -2.52 7.85 -6.30
C ALA A 62 -1.46 7.63 -5.22
N PHE A 63 -1.60 8.35 -4.12
CA PHE A 63 -0.73 8.27 -2.96
C PHE A 63 -1.58 8.03 -1.72
N VAL A 64 -1.23 7.03 -0.93
CA VAL A 64 -1.95 6.70 0.31
C VAL A 64 -0.96 6.67 1.44
N LEU A 65 -1.24 7.49 2.46
CA LEU A 65 -0.51 7.50 3.71
C LEU A 65 -1.36 6.79 4.78
N ILE A 66 -0.73 5.88 5.53
CA ILE A 66 -1.39 5.02 6.50
C ILE A 66 -0.79 5.24 7.89
N ASN A 67 -1.66 5.38 8.89
CA ASN A 67 -1.30 5.43 10.30
C ASN A 67 -1.67 4.10 10.98
N PHE A 68 -0.65 3.35 11.41
CA PHE A 68 -0.85 2.06 12.11
C PHE A 68 -1.01 2.24 13.63
N LYS A 69 -0.62 3.38 14.18
CA LYS A 69 -0.79 3.73 15.60
C LYS A 69 -2.20 4.22 15.92
N THR A 70 -2.82 4.92 14.99
CA THR A 70 -4.20 5.40 15.07
C THR A 70 -4.83 5.17 13.70
N PRO A 71 -5.63 4.10 13.51
CA PRO A 71 -6.05 3.66 12.20
C PRO A 71 -6.70 4.77 11.36
N GLU A 72 -5.94 5.28 10.40
CA GLU A 72 -6.34 6.38 9.54
C GLU A 72 -5.64 6.28 8.18
N PHE A 73 -6.39 6.57 7.12
CA PHE A 73 -5.85 6.77 5.78
C PHE A 73 -5.94 8.25 5.40
N LYS A 74 -4.89 8.74 4.77
CA LYS A 74 -4.90 10.00 4.01
C LYS A 74 -4.52 9.72 2.58
N VAL A 75 -5.20 10.41 1.66
CA VAL A 75 -5.07 10.13 0.23
C VAL A 75 -4.81 11.42 -0.54
N ILE A 76 -3.88 11.33 -1.48
CA ILE A 76 -3.47 12.40 -2.39
C ILE A 76 -3.53 11.84 -3.80
N TYR A 77 -3.89 12.68 -4.77
CA TYR A 77 -3.94 12.30 -6.17
C TYR A 77 -3.13 13.25 -7.04
N GLN A 78 -2.62 12.73 -8.15
CA GLN A 78 -2.20 13.54 -9.28
C GLN A 78 -3.27 13.46 -10.38
N ILE A 79 -3.83 14.60 -10.75
CA ILE A 79 -4.79 14.73 -11.85
C ILE A 79 -4.41 15.96 -12.68
N ASP A 80 -4.30 15.81 -14.00
CA ASP A 80 -3.91 16.88 -14.92
C ASP A 80 -2.62 17.59 -14.45
N LYS A 81 -1.59 16.80 -14.10
CA LYS A 81 -0.30 17.26 -13.55
C LYS A 81 -0.39 18.12 -12.30
N LYS A 82 -1.47 18.02 -11.52
CA LYS A 82 -1.61 18.72 -10.24
C LYS A 82 -1.81 17.74 -9.12
N ILE A 83 -1.08 17.96 -8.04
CA ILE A 83 -1.31 17.28 -6.77
C ILE A 83 -2.54 17.90 -6.10
N VAL A 84 -3.48 17.05 -5.73
CA VAL A 84 -4.76 17.44 -5.15
C VAL A 84 -5.13 16.55 -3.96
N SER A 85 -5.71 17.16 -2.93
CA SER A 85 -6.30 16.45 -1.79
C SER A 85 -7.73 15.99 -2.10
N ILE A 86 -8.30 15.15 -1.23
CA ILE A 86 -9.70 14.69 -1.36
C ILE A 86 -10.66 15.87 -1.50
N ASP A 87 -10.49 16.93 -0.69
CA ASP A 87 -11.42 18.07 -0.67
C ASP A 87 -11.40 18.91 -1.97
N GLN A 88 -10.40 18.69 -2.83
CA GLN A 88 -10.27 19.35 -4.13
C GLN A 88 -10.82 18.48 -5.28
N LEU A 89 -11.24 17.25 -5.01
CA LEU A 89 -11.86 16.35 -6.00
C LEU A 89 -13.32 16.72 -6.25
N LYS A 90 -13.91 16.12 -7.31
CA LYS A 90 -15.35 16.18 -7.57
C LYS A 90 -16.13 15.52 -6.42
N ASP A 91 -17.30 16.06 -6.10
CA ASP A 91 -18.15 15.61 -4.97
C ASP A 91 -18.42 14.09 -5.00
N ASP A 92 -18.61 13.51 -6.18
CA ASP A 92 -18.88 12.07 -6.33
C ASP A 92 -17.66 11.19 -5.99
N TYR A 93 -16.44 11.68 -6.23
CA TYR A 93 -15.20 11.02 -5.82
C TYR A 93 -15.00 11.15 -4.32
N GLN A 94 -15.26 12.33 -3.75
CA GLN A 94 -15.19 12.55 -2.31
C GLN A 94 -16.12 11.60 -1.56
N GLU A 95 -17.38 11.49 -1.98
CA GLU A 95 -18.38 10.62 -1.36
C GLU A 95 -17.95 9.15 -1.41
N LYS A 96 -17.43 8.66 -2.55
CA LYS A 96 -16.91 7.30 -2.67
C LYS A 96 -15.73 7.03 -1.73
N LEU A 97 -14.77 7.95 -1.65
CA LEU A 97 -13.62 7.79 -0.76
C LEU A 97 -14.05 7.74 0.70
N ARG A 98 -14.91 8.67 1.12
CA ARG A 98 -15.39 8.77 2.50
C ARG A 98 -16.30 7.60 2.91
N SER A 99 -17.04 7.01 1.97
CA SER A 99 -17.96 5.89 2.25
C SER A 99 -17.35 4.50 2.05
N GLN A 100 -16.31 4.37 1.21
CA GLN A 100 -15.76 3.08 0.82
C GLN A 100 -14.32 2.90 1.27
N LEU A 101 -13.41 3.84 0.98
CA LEU A 101 -11.98 3.65 1.20
C LEU A 101 -11.57 3.98 2.64
N LEU A 102 -11.84 5.21 3.09
CA LEU A 102 -11.38 5.70 4.39
C LEU A 102 -11.88 4.85 5.58
N PRO A 103 -13.13 4.34 5.58
CA PRO A 103 -13.61 3.47 6.66
C PRO A 103 -12.88 2.12 6.77
N GLN A 104 -12.09 1.70 5.77
CA GLN A 104 -11.35 0.44 5.83
C GLN A 104 -10.12 0.51 6.74
N ALA A 105 -9.67 1.72 7.12
CA ALA A 105 -8.41 1.91 7.84
C ALA A 105 -8.30 1.05 9.10
N GLU A 106 -9.34 1.03 9.94
CA GLU A 106 -9.38 0.23 11.18
C GLU A 106 -9.17 -1.26 10.89
N SER A 107 -10.02 -1.85 10.03
CA SER A 107 -9.92 -3.27 9.69
C SER A 107 -8.59 -3.67 9.06
N VAL A 108 -7.99 -2.80 8.26
CA VAL A 108 -6.70 -3.06 7.59
C VAL A 108 -5.56 -3.01 8.59
N VAL A 109 -5.51 -1.96 9.43
CA VAL A 109 -4.45 -1.76 10.41
C VAL A 109 -4.47 -2.87 11.45
N ASP A 110 -5.65 -3.22 11.96
CA ASP A 110 -5.79 -4.30 12.94
C ASP A 110 -5.29 -5.63 12.37
N TYR A 111 -5.72 -5.98 11.16
CA TYR A 111 -5.31 -7.22 10.50
C TYR A 111 -3.79 -7.31 10.30
N ILE A 112 -3.16 -6.23 9.82
CA ILE A 112 -1.70 -6.21 9.59
C ILE A 112 -0.94 -6.23 10.91
N ASN A 113 -1.38 -5.48 11.91
CA ASN A 113 -0.74 -5.47 13.23
C ASN A 113 -0.81 -6.86 13.90
N GLU A 114 -1.95 -7.53 13.83
CA GLU A 114 -2.11 -8.91 14.31
C GLU A 114 -1.18 -9.87 13.55
N THR A 115 -1.19 -9.80 12.21
CA THR A 115 -0.35 -10.65 11.35
C THR A 115 1.14 -10.49 11.66
N LEU A 116 1.62 -9.26 11.83
CA LEU A 116 3.01 -8.98 12.20
C LEU A 116 3.32 -9.47 13.61
N SER A 117 2.43 -9.21 14.57
CA SER A 117 2.61 -9.61 15.96
C SER A 117 2.67 -11.13 16.13
N ASP A 118 1.80 -11.86 15.43
CA ASP A 118 1.77 -13.33 15.42
C ASP A 118 3.04 -13.92 14.83
N ALA A 119 3.63 -13.26 13.82
CA ALA A 119 4.93 -13.60 13.24
C ALA A 119 6.14 -13.13 14.08
N GLY A 120 5.91 -12.49 15.23
CA GLY A 120 6.97 -11.94 16.08
C GLY A 120 7.76 -10.80 15.44
N LEU A 121 7.13 -10.07 14.52
CA LEU A 121 7.68 -8.89 13.85
C LEU A 121 7.29 -7.60 14.56
N VAL A 122 8.07 -6.55 14.31
CA VAL A 122 7.75 -5.20 14.78
C VAL A 122 6.62 -4.65 13.90
N VAL A 123 5.56 -4.15 14.54
CA VAL A 123 4.45 -3.47 13.85
C VAL A 123 4.95 -2.17 13.21
N PHE A 124 4.28 -1.75 12.14
CA PHE A 124 4.63 -0.51 11.45
C PHE A 124 4.11 0.69 12.26
N ASP A 125 4.76 1.85 12.12
CA ASP A 125 4.20 3.11 12.62
C ASP A 125 3.37 3.80 11.54
N TYR A 126 3.97 3.93 10.35
CA TYR A 126 3.32 4.49 9.17
C TYR A 126 3.71 3.74 7.89
N ALA A 127 2.94 3.93 6.83
CA ALA A 127 3.33 3.53 5.48
C ALA A 127 2.91 4.55 4.43
N GLU A 128 3.77 4.74 3.44
CA GLU A 128 3.51 5.51 2.23
C GLU A 128 3.36 4.55 1.04
N LEU A 129 2.26 4.66 0.32
CA LEU A 129 1.97 3.86 -0.86
C LEU A 129 1.83 4.77 -2.08
N GLN A 130 2.42 4.36 -3.20
CA GLN A 130 2.32 5.08 -4.47
C GLN A 130 1.81 4.14 -5.55
N PHE A 131 0.97 4.65 -6.45
CA PHE A 131 0.53 3.96 -7.65
C PHE A 131 0.57 4.90 -8.85
N GLU A 132 1.07 4.42 -9.97
CA GLU A 132 1.10 5.13 -11.25
C GLU A 132 0.23 4.41 -12.28
N THR A 133 -0.79 5.08 -12.81
CA THR A 133 -1.80 4.45 -13.68
C THR A 133 -1.24 4.04 -15.04
N ALA A 134 -0.30 4.80 -15.60
CA ALA A 134 0.17 4.55 -16.97
C ALA A 134 1.13 3.35 -17.05
N SER A 135 2.02 3.17 -16.08
CA SER A 135 2.89 1.99 -15.96
C SER A 135 2.24 0.82 -15.20
N ASN A 136 1.22 1.08 -14.37
CA ASN A 136 0.74 0.19 -13.31
C ASN A 136 1.82 -0.14 -12.26
N ALA A 137 2.88 0.69 -12.19
CA ALA A 137 3.88 0.57 -11.15
C ALA A 137 3.27 0.98 -9.81
N TRP A 138 3.66 0.27 -8.76
CA TRP A 138 3.28 0.59 -7.40
C TRP A 138 4.48 0.42 -6.47
N PHE A 139 4.49 1.19 -5.42
CA PHE A 139 5.59 1.26 -4.47
C PHE A 139 5.03 1.37 -3.05
N SER A 140 5.79 0.83 -2.10
CA SER A 140 5.47 0.87 -0.68
C SER A 140 6.72 1.21 0.10
N HIS A 141 6.58 2.11 1.08
CA HIS A 141 7.62 2.51 2.01
C HIS A 141 7.06 2.43 3.42
N ILE A 142 7.76 1.71 4.31
CA ILE A 142 7.39 1.55 5.72
C ILE A 142 8.25 2.50 6.55
N ILE A 143 7.61 3.15 7.52
CA ILE A 143 8.25 4.12 8.42
C ILE A 143 8.11 3.61 9.85
N TRP A 144 9.24 3.63 10.57
CA TRP A 144 9.32 3.45 12.02
C TRP A 144 9.70 4.79 12.67
N ASP A 145 8.89 5.24 13.62
CA ASP A 145 8.93 6.59 14.23
C ASP A 145 10.16 6.80 15.13
N GLU A 146 10.70 5.72 15.69
CA GLU A 146 11.89 5.77 16.57
C GLU A 146 13.12 6.39 15.89
N GLU A 147 13.15 6.45 14.55
CA GLU A 147 14.27 6.95 13.76
C GLU A 147 14.06 8.36 13.18
N ASN A 148 12.83 8.88 13.16
CA ASN A 148 12.44 9.97 12.26
C ASN A 148 11.91 11.25 12.91
N GLU A 149 11.78 11.28 14.24
CA GLU A 149 11.27 12.43 15.00
C GLU A 149 9.93 13.00 14.45
N ILE A 150 9.02 12.15 13.98
CA ILE A 150 7.76 12.59 13.37
C ILE A 150 6.84 13.07 14.48
N SER A 151 6.53 14.37 14.52
CA SER A 151 5.73 14.93 15.61
C SER A 151 4.24 14.56 15.49
N SER A 152 3.75 14.31 14.27
CA SER A 152 2.35 13.95 14.02
C SER A 152 2.09 13.35 12.64
N PHE A 153 0.92 12.70 12.49
CA PHE A 153 0.44 12.22 11.20
C PHE A 153 0.03 13.34 10.23
N ASP A 154 -0.34 14.51 10.75
CA ASP A 154 -0.59 15.71 9.94
C ASP A 154 0.71 16.26 9.34
N GLU A 155 1.78 16.33 10.14
CA GLU A 155 3.10 16.75 9.67
C GLU A 155 3.63 15.84 8.55
N LEU A 156 3.49 14.52 8.71
CA LEU A 156 3.88 13.54 7.70
C LEU A 156 3.12 13.77 6.38
N TYR A 157 1.80 13.96 6.47
CA TYR A 157 0.95 14.24 5.32
C TYR A 157 1.32 15.55 4.63
N ASP A 158 1.47 16.64 5.39
CA ASP A 158 1.75 17.97 4.84
C ASP A 158 3.13 18.00 4.17
N GLY A 159 4.14 17.39 4.80
CA GLY A 159 5.49 17.29 4.24
C GLY A 159 5.53 16.48 2.95
N TRP A 160 4.86 15.32 2.92
CA TRP A 160 4.78 14.51 1.71
C TRP A 160 3.98 15.21 0.60
N PHE A 161 2.86 15.86 0.95
CA PHE A 161 2.05 16.63 0.01
C PHE A 161 2.85 17.76 -0.65
N GLU A 162 3.63 18.51 0.14
CA GLU A 162 4.50 19.58 -0.38
C GLU A 162 5.58 19.03 -1.31
N LEU A 163 6.25 17.94 -0.90
CA LEU A 163 7.28 17.28 -1.69
C LEU A 163 6.73 16.78 -3.04
N LEU A 164 5.61 16.04 -3.01
CA LEU A 164 4.96 15.53 -4.21
C LEU A 164 4.49 16.67 -5.13
N SER A 165 3.99 17.78 -4.57
CA SER A 165 3.53 18.94 -5.33
C SER A 165 4.64 19.59 -6.15
N GLN A 166 5.89 19.49 -5.71
CA GLN A 166 7.06 20.02 -6.41
C GLN A 166 7.57 19.05 -7.50
N VAL A 167 7.54 17.74 -7.21
CA VAL A 167 8.23 16.73 -8.04
C VAL A 167 7.29 16.07 -9.04
N ALA A 168 6.13 15.58 -8.60
CA ALA A 168 5.26 14.72 -9.40
C ALA A 168 4.81 15.33 -10.75
N PRO A 169 4.44 16.62 -10.83
CA PRO A 169 4.03 17.25 -12.10
C PRO A 169 5.08 17.24 -13.20
N ASN A 170 6.36 17.15 -12.83
CA ASN A 170 7.51 17.20 -13.73
C ASN A 170 8.05 15.80 -14.07
N GLN A 171 7.56 14.76 -13.42
CA GLN A 171 7.98 13.37 -13.64
C GLN A 171 7.14 12.70 -14.72
N ALA A 172 7.79 11.94 -15.61
CA ALA A 172 7.11 11.14 -16.65
C ALA A 172 6.18 10.08 -16.02
N LEU A 173 5.01 9.87 -16.61
CA LEU A 173 3.95 8.98 -16.10
C LEU A 173 4.16 7.49 -16.44
N ASP A 174 5.31 7.13 -17.01
CA ASP A 174 5.72 5.78 -17.40
C ASP A 174 7.05 5.41 -16.71
N SER A 175 7.17 5.85 -15.46
CA SER A 175 8.38 5.76 -14.66
C SER A 175 8.32 4.51 -13.78
N ASP A 176 9.16 3.52 -14.05
CA ASP A 176 9.33 2.34 -13.17
C ASP A 176 10.12 2.66 -11.88
N VAL A 177 10.12 3.91 -11.44
CA VAL A 177 10.75 4.37 -10.20
C VAL A 177 9.75 5.18 -9.36
N SER A 178 9.82 4.99 -8.05
CA SER A 178 9.00 5.73 -7.09
C SER A 178 9.32 7.22 -7.13
N LEU A 179 8.33 8.04 -6.78
CA LEU A 179 8.58 9.42 -6.37
C LEU A 179 9.21 9.44 -4.96
N PRO A 180 9.80 10.58 -4.56
CA PRO A 180 10.37 10.73 -3.23
C PRO A 180 9.39 10.38 -2.09
N TRP A 181 9.94 9.83 -1.02
CA TRP A 181 9.27 9.49 0.24
C TRP A 181 9.42 10.64 1.24
N TYR A 182 8.56 10.71 2.24
CA TYR A 182 8.72 11.65 3.35
C TYR A 182 8.47 10.96 4.69
N PRO A 183 9.42 11.01 5.64
CA PRO A 183 10.74 11.62 5.54
C PRO A 183 11.67 10.91 4.53
N GLU A 184 12.66 11.63 4.01
CA GLU A 184 13.75 11.05 3.21
C GLU A 184 14.72 10.32 4.15
N VAL A 185 14.36 9.11 4.59
CA VAL A 185 15.21 8.26 5.46
C VAL A 185 16.29 7.54 4.66
#